data_AF-A0A3P1V428-F1
#
_entry.id   AF-A0A3P1V428-F1
#
_cell.length_a   1.000
_cell.length_b   1.000
_cell.length_c   1.000
_cell.angle_alpha   90.00
_cell.angle_beta   90.00
_cell.angle_gamma   90.00
#
_symmetry.space_group_name_H-M   'P 1'
#
loop_
_entity.id
_entity.type
_entity.pdbx_description
1 polymer ?
#
loop_
_entity_poly.entity_id
_entity_poly.type
_entity_poly.pdbx_seq_one_letter_code
_entity_poly.pdbx_strand_id
1 'polypeptide(L)'
;GTVTVTNIGEKDAKGESNTVVTDGAKITITDKTDDLPRKITFSKVNLGGDEVEGAEVEIYKGDTITGAPVEKWTSGTTPKELNLAPGTYVFHEE
;
A
#
# COMPACT_ATOMS: atom_id res chain seq x y z
N GLY A 1 -13.91 29.71 -27.21
CA GLY A 1 -14.45 28.39 -27.54
C GLY A 1 -14.83 27.67 -26.26
N THR A 2 -15.80 26.77 -26.30
CA THR A 2 -16.22 25.98 -25.13
C THR A 2 -15.43 24.68 -25.09
N VAL A 3 -14.91 24.32 -23.91
CA VAL A 3 -14.24 23.05 -23.66
C VAL A 3 -15.07 22.27 -22.64
N THR A 4 -15.34 21.00 -22.93
CA THR A 4 -16.08 20.10 -22.04
C THR A 4 -15.14 18.99 -21.59
N VAL A 5 -15.03 18.80 -20.28
CA VAL A 5 -14.29 17.67 -19.67
C VAL A 5 -15.30 16.59 -19.33
N THR A 6 -15.13 15.39 -19.89
CA THR A 6 -16.10 14.28 -19.76
C THR A 6 -15.67 13.21 -18.76
N ASN A 7 -14.38 13.12 -18.44
CA ASN A 7 -13.84 12.20 -17.45
C ASN A 7 -12.50 12.74 -16.91
N ILE A 8 -12.26 12.59 -15.60
CA ILE A 8 -11.01 12.95 -14.95
C ILE A 8 -10.46 11.81 -14.06
N GLY A 9 -10.91 10.58 -14.25
CA GLY A 9 -10.53 9.42 -13.43
C GLY A 9 -11.49 9.16 -12.26
N GLU A 10 -11.30 8.00 -11.61
CA GLU A 10 -12.05 7.62 -10.41
C GLU A 10 -11.48 8.32 -9.16
N LYS A 11 -12.31 8.42 -8.13
CA LYS A 11 -11.92 8.88 -6.79
C LYS A 11 -10.83 7.95 -6.25
N ASP A 12 -9.79 8.49 -5.62
CA ASP A 12 -8.81 7.66 -4.93
C ASP A 12 -9.45 6.91 -3.75
N ALA A 13 -8.73 5.92 -3.20
CA ALA A 13 -9.24 5.15 -2.07
C ALA A 13 -9.30 5.94 -0.75
N LYS A 14 -8.80 7.18 -0.70
CA LYS A 14 -9.05 8.13 0.42
C LYS A 14 -10.41 8.80 0.30
N GLY A 15 -11.02 8.71 -0.88
CA GLY A 15 -12.20 9.47 -1.17
C GLY A 15 -11.90 10.93 -1.49
N GLU A 16 -10.72 11.28 -1.99
CA GLU A 16 -10.46 12.62 -2.52
C GLU A 16 -10.97 12.73 -3.96
N SER A 17 -11.62 13.85 -4.27
CA SER A 17 -12.12 14.09 -5.63
C SER A 17 -11.03 14.71 -6.49
N ASN A 18 -10.95 14.24 -7.73
CA ASN A 18 -10.20 14.90 -8.78
C ASN A 18 -10.82 16.27 -9.06
N THR A 19 -9.99 17.26 -9.39
CA THR A 19 -10.46 18.65 -9.55
C THR A 19 -10.12 19.21 -10.93
N VAL A 20 -11.00 20.09 -11.40
CA VAL A 20 -10.79 20.89 -12.61
C VAL A 20 -10.93 22.36 -12.22
N VAL A 21 -9.91 23.15 -12.51
CA VAL A 21 -9.88 24.59 -12.21
C VAL A 21 -9.53 25.37 -13.46
N THR A 22 -10.22 26.49 -13.69
CA THR A 22 -9.98 27.41 -14.80
C THR A 22 -9.41 28.72 -14.29
N ASP A 23 -8.33 29.20 -14.90
CA ASP A 23 -7.71 30.49 -14.63
C ASP A 23 -7.35 31.20 -15.95
N GLY A 24 -8.16 32.16 -16.35
CA GLY A 24 -8.06 32.82 -17.66
C GLY A 24 -8.11 31.83 -18.81
N ALA A 25 -7.03 31.75 -19.59
CA ALA A 25 -6.88 30.83 -20.71
C ALA A 25 -6.27 29.46 -20.32
N LYS A 26 -6.06 29.19 -19.03
CA LYS A 26 -5.47 27.96 -18.50
C LYS A 26 -6.52 27.06 -17.86
N ILE A 27 -6.45 25.77 -18.16
CA ILE A 27 -7.20 24.70 -17.48
C ILE A 27 -6.17 23.86 -16.70
N THR A 28 -6.45 23.60 -15.42
CA THR A 28 -5.65 22.71 -14.57
C THR A 28 -6.50 21.53 -14.14
N ILE A 29 -6.01 20.32 -14.38
CA ILE A 29 -6.63 19.06 -13.94
C ILE A 29 -5.69 18.46 -12.88
N THR A 30 -6.24 18.18 -11.71
CA THR A 30 -5.50 17.54 -10.61
C THR A 30 -6.15 16.20 -10.32
N ASP A 31 -5.41 15.14 -10.61
CA ASP A 31 -5.72 13.78 -10.15
C ASP A 31 -5.22 13.59 -8.72
N LYS A 32 -5.97 12.83 -7.91
CA LYS A 32 -5.62 12.51 -6.54
C LYS A 32 -5.17 11.05 -6.46
N THR A 33 -4.09 10.81 -5.72
CA THR A 33 -3.54 9.48 -5.54
C THR A 33 -3.61 9.10 -4.07
N ASP A 34 -4.00 7.85 -3.83
CA ASP A 34 -3.89 7.26 -2.51
C ASP A 34 -2.45 6.80 -2.25
N ASP A 35 -1.79 7.49 -1.32
CA ASP A 35 -0.43 7.25 -0.87
C ASP A 35 -0.36 6.85 0.62
N LEU A 36 -1.51 6.60 1.27
CA LEU A 36 -1.53 6.34 2.71
C LEU A 36 -1.09 4.92 3.04
N PRO A 37 -0.22 4.76 4.06
CA PRO A 37 0.05 3.46 4.63
C PRO A 37 -1.23 2.78 5.14
N ARG A 38 -1.36 1.50 4.85
CA ARG A 38 -2.42 0.64 5.35
C ARG A 38 -1.89 -0.32 6.39
N LYS A 39 -2.70 -0.56 7.41
CA LYS A 39 -2.41 -1.54 8.43
C LYS A 39 -2.65 -2.95 7.89
N ILE A 40 -1.62 -3.77 7.89
CA ILE A 40 -1.61 -5.17 7.49
C ILE A 40 -1.20 -6.00 8.70
N THR A 41 -1.92 -7.10 8.94
CA THR A 41 -1.63 -8.04 10.01
C THR A 41 -1.01 -9.30 9.42
N PHE A 42 0.16 -9.67 9.93
CA PHE A 42 0.90 -10.86 9.55
C PHE A 42 0.88 -11.86 10.70
N SER A 43 0.45 -13.09 10.41
CA SER A 43 0.39 -14.21 11.35
C SER A 43 1.20 -15.36 10.79
N LYS A 44 2.02 -15.99 11.64
CA LYS A 44 2.79 -17.17 11.25
C LYS A 44 2.20 -18.37 11.97
N VAL A 45 1.36 -19.12 11.28
CA VAL A 45 0.60 -20.20 11.89
C VAL A 45 1.08 -21.58 11.45
N ASN A 46 0.83 -22.58 12.30
CA ASN A 46 0.98 -23.98 11.96
C ASN A 46 -0.24 -24.47 11.13
N LEU A 47 -0.25 -25.76 10.76
CA LEU A 47 -1.37 -26.37 10.02
C LEU A 47 -2.72 -26.34 10.79
N GLY A 48 -2.68 -26.20 12.12
CA GLY A 48 -3.84 -26.07 12.99
C GLY A 48 -4.33 -24.62 13.17
N GLY A 49 -3.61 -23.62 12.67
CA GLY A 49 -3.97 -22.21 12.78
C GLY A 49 -3.43 -21.50 14.04
N ASP A 50 -2.61 -22.16 14.86
CA ASP A 50 -1.99 -21.52 16.02
C ASP A 50 -0.69 -20.79 15.63
N GLU A 51 -0.43 -19.63 16.24
CA GLU A 51 0.81 -18.86 16.03
C GLU A 51 2.04 -19.69 16.44
N VAL A 52 3.09 -19.59 15.62
CA VAL A 52 4.36 -20.29 15.78
C VAL A 52 5.45 -19.26 16.06
N GLU A 53 6.10 -19.40 17.21
CA GLU A 53 7.23 -18.58 17.61
C GLU A 53 8.55 -19.08 17.00
N GLY A 54 9.47 -18.15 16.71
CA GLY A 54 10.86 -18.46 16.38
C GLY A 54 11.22 -18.46 14.89
N ALA A 55 10.28 -18.24 13.97
CA ALA A 55 10.58 -18.11 12.56
C ALA A 55 11.11 -16.71 12.23
N GLU A 56 12.18 -16.60 11.44
CA GLU A 56 12.62 -15.30 10.93
C GLU A 56 11.75 -14.90 9.73
N VAL A 57 11.15 -13.72 9.81
CA VAL A 57 10.26 -13.17 8.79
C VAL A 57 10.80 -11.84 8.30
N GLU A 58 10.75 -11.67 6.98
CA GLU A 58 11.21 -10.48 6.28
C GLU A 58 10.15 -10.01 5.27
N ILE A 59 10.00 -8.69 5.14
CA ILE A 59 9.13 -8.07 4.15
C ILE A 59 9.98 -7.23 3.20
N TYR A 60 9.85 -7.48 1.90
CA TYR A 60 10.54 -6.74 0.85
C TYR A 60 9.54 -5.94 0.01
N LYS A 61 9.93 -4.75 -0.45
CA LYS A 61 9.10 -3.96 -1.36
C LYS A 61 9.43 -4.32 -2.82
N GLY A 62 8.40 -4.53 -3.63
CA GLY A 62 8.49 -4.93 -5.04
C GLY A 62 7.97 -6.34 -5.30
N ASP A 63 8.06 -6.78 -6.55
CA ASP A 63 7.56 -8.10 -6.99
C ASP A 63 8.58 -9.23 -6.73
N THR A 64 9.83 -8.88 -6.43
CA THR A 64 10.94 -9.82 -6.17
C THR A 64 11.79 -9.30 -5.02
N ILE A 65 12.51 -10.21 -4.35
CA ILE A 65 13.43 -9.86 -3.27
C ILE A 65 14.63 -9.10 -3.87
N THR A 66 14.72 -7.82 -3.56
CA THR A 66 15.82 -6.95 -3.98
C THR A 66 16.19 -6.01 -2.84
N GLY A 67 17.49 -5.81 -2.62
CA GLY A 67 17.97 -4.91 -1.57
C GLY A 67 17.72 -5.43 -0.15
N ALA A 68 17.53 -4.50 0.79
CA ALA A 68 17.26 -4.81 2.19
C ALA A 68 15.75 -4.94 2.45
N PRO A 69 15.35 -5.77 3.42
CA PRO A 69 13.94 -5.83 3.84
C PRO A 69 13.51 -4.49 4.42
N VAL A 70 12.25 -4.12 4.20
CA VAL A 70 11.63 -2.94 4.82
C VAL A 70 11.27 -3.19 6.29
N GLU A 71 11.11 -4.46 6.68
CA GLU A 71 10.94 -4.90 8.06
C GLU A 71 11.46 -6.34 8.19
N LYS A 72 12.10 -6.65 9.32
CA LYS A 72 12.53 -7.99 9.71
C LYS A 72 12.18 -8.25 11.17
N TRP A 73 11.61 -9.41 11.49
CA TRP A 73 11.31 -9.81 12.87
C TRP A 73 11.34 -11.33 13.06
N THR A 74 11.45 -11.78 14.32
CA THR A 74 11.21 -13.16 14.70
C THR A 74 9.75 -13.32 15.11
N SER A 75 9.04 -14.31 14.57
CA SER A 75 7.64 -14.57 14.88
C SER A 75 7.46 -14.90 16.37
N GLY A 76 6.34 -14.48 16.94
CA GLY A 76 5.97 -14.72 18.33
C GLY A 76 4.65 -15.48 18.43
N THR A 77 4.05 -15.46 19.61
CA THR A 77 2.73 -16.05 19.88
C THR A 77 1.57 -15.12 19.54
N THR A 78 1.85 -13.96 18.94
CA THR A 78 0.85 -12.96 18.53
C THR A 78 1.14 -12.45 17.12
N PRO A 79 0.10 -12.06 16.36
CA PRO A 79 0.29 -11.44 15.05
C PRO A 79 1.13 -10.16 15.12
N LYS A 80 1.84 -9.86 14.03
CA LYS A 80 2.57 -8.61 13.82
C LYS A 80 1.72 -7.67 12.97
N GLU A 81 1.51 -6.45 13.43
CA GLU A 81 0.90 -5.39 12.62
C GLU A 81 1.99 -4.50 12.00
N LEU A 82 1.85 -4.22 10.69
CA LEU A 82 2.70 -3.27 9.96
C LEU A 82 1.83 -2.26 9.21
N ASN A 83 2.27 -1.00 9.17
CA ASN A 83 1.68 0.01 8.30
C ASN A 83 2.53 0.14 7.04
N LEU A 84 2.04 -0.40 5.92
CA LEU A 84 2.76 -0.42 4.64
C LEU A 84 2.16 0.57 3.66
N ALA A 85 3.00 1.39 3.04
CA ALA A 85 2.61 2.26 1.93
C ALA A 85 2.01 1.43 0.78
N PRO A 86 1.18 2.02 -0.10
CA PRO A 86 0.67 1.31 -1.27
C PRO A 86 1.81 0.80 -2.15
N GLY A 87 1.70 -0.46 -2.58
CA GLY A 87 2.69 -1.11 -3.42
C GLY A 87 2.62 -2.64 -3.32
N THR A 88 3.43 -3.31 -4.14
CA THR A 88 3.64 -4.76 -4.05
C THR A 88 4.72 -5.06 -3.01
N TYR A 89 4.54 -6.17 -2.29
CA TYR A 89 5.49 -6.66 -1.31
C TYR A 89 5.66 -8.18 -1.40
N VAL A 90 6.83 -8.67 -1.03
CA VAL A 90 7.14 -10.09 -0.85
C VAL A 90 7.27 -10.39 0.63
N PHE A 91 6.55 -11.40 1.10
CA PHE A 91 6.75 -12.04 2.40
C PHE A 91 7.77 -13.17 2.22
N HIS A 92 8.83 -13.16 3.03
CA HIS A 92 9.89 -14.16 3.03
C HIS A 92 10.06 -14.73 4.45
N GLU A 93 10.18 -16.05 4.55
CA GLU A 93 10.50 -16.78 5.78
C GLU A 93 11.83 -17.51 5.54
N GLU A 94 12.74 -17.43 6.52
CA GLU A 94 14.04 -18.11 6.50
C GLU A 94 14.03 -19.42 7.30
#